data_AF-A0A7R9XPD0-F1
#
_entry.id   AF-A0A7R9XPD0-F1
#
_cell.length_a   1.000
_cell.length_b   1.000
_cell.length_c   1.000
_cell.angle_alpha   90.00
_cell.angle_beta   90.00
_cell.angle_gamma   90.00
#
_symmetry.space_group_name_H-M   'P 1'
#
loop_
_entity.id
_entity.type
_entity.pdbx_description
1 polymer ?
#
loop_
_entity_poly.entity_id
_entity_poly.type
_entity_poly.pdbx_seq_one_letter_code
_entity_poly.pdbx_strand_id
1 'polypeptide(L)'
;MAPEKLCESIVRLLDSTGDGSTDQAMIAADVTALIQLSHDARVLEQMARTLTASSAELILGIVVDVVERHANDDKTANLPPLANALGWMSAVLNAHFVSFSLSPAALEMAQRASTKVSHEIAKANSLASLDGLLSHVLGGQALPPPFGTTDETYTVELFELV
;
A
#
# COMPACT_ATOMS: atom_id res chain seq x y z
N MET A 1 7.57 12.82 18.55
CA MET A 1 8.77 12.96 17.68
C MET A 1 8.31 13.69 16.42
N ALA A 2 9.01 14.71 15.95
CA ALA A 2 8.57 15.46 14.77
C ALA A 2 8.75 14.59 13.50
N PRO A 3 7.76 14.54 12.58
CA PRO A 3 7.82 13.71 11.37
C PRO A 3 9.04 14.01 10.49
N GLU A 4 9.51 15.25 10.48
CA GLU A 4 10.69 15.72 9.74
C GLU A 4 11.99 15.01 10.17
N LYS A 5 12.17 14.75 11.47
CA LYS A 5 13.35 14.02 12.00
C LYS A 5 13.33 12.54 11.60
N LEU A 6 12.14 12.02 11.39
CA LEU A 6 11.88 10.66 10.94
C LEU A 6 12.28 10.55 9.47
N CYS A 7 11.89 11.52 8.63
CA CYS A 7 12.31 11.64 7.23
C CYS A 7 13.83 11.71 7.05
N GLU A 8 14.52 12.59 7.80
CA GLU A 8 15.97 12.74 7.71
C GLU A 8 16.73 11.47 8.13
N SER A 9 16.21 10.75 9.13
CA SER A 9 16.82 9.51 9.61
C SER A 9 16.74 8.40 8.55
N ILE A 10 15.64 8.35 7.80
CA ILE A 10 15.40 7.37 6.73
C ILE A 10 16.29 7.62 5.53
N VAL A 11 16.34 8.87 5.06
CA VAL A 11 17.17 9.23 3.91
C VAL A 11 18.63 8.92 4.23
N ARG A 12 19.10 9.26 5.44
CA ARG A 12 20.45 8.89 5.89
C ARG A 12 20.68 7.38 5.96
N LEU A 13 19.68 6.61 6.42
CA LEU A 13 19.80 5.15 6.54
C LEU A 13 19.85 4.49 5.16
N LEU A 14 19.07 4.99 4.20
CA LEU A 14 19.09 4.53 2.81
C LEU A 14 20.39 4.95 2.09
N ASP A 15 20.88 6.17 2.33
CA ASP A 15 22.13 6.68 1.75
C ASP A 15 23.40 6.00 2.30
N SER A 16 23.38 5.51 3.55
CA SER A 16 24.53 4.79 4.13
C SER A 16 24.76 3.40 3.56
N THR A 17 23.82 2.87 2.77
CA THR A 17 23.77 1.48 2.29
C THR A 17 24.64 1.20 1.04
N GLY A 18 25.74 1.93 0.87
CA GLY A 18 26.68 1.67 -0.22
C GLY A 18 27.45 0.35 -0.10
N ASP A 19 27.46 -0.30 1.07
CA ASP A 19 28.37 -1.41 1.40
C ASP A 19 27.67 -2.67 1.98
N GLY A 20 27.28 -3.61 1.09
CA GLY A 20 27.42 -5.06 1.32
C GLY A 20 26.51 -5.83 2.32
N SER A 21 25.40 -6.37 1.79
CA SER A 21 24.64 -7.60 2.12
C SER A 21 24.14 -7.92 3.55
N THR A 22 24.72 -7.39 4.63
CA THR A 22 24.18 -7.56 5.99
C THR A 22 23.13 -6.50 6.33
N ASP A 23 23.17 -5.37 5.60
CA ASP A 23 22.27 -4.23 5.80
C ASP A 23 20.85 -4.45 5.25
N GLN A 24 20.65 -5.31 4.26
CA GLN A 24 19.36 -5.36 3.55
C GLN A 24 18.19 -5.88 4.42
N ALA A 25 18.45 -6.87 5.28
CA ALA A 25 17.45 -7.39 6.22
C ALA A 25 17.17 -6.41 7.37
N MET A 26 18.19 -5.67 7.80
CA MET A 26 18.06 -4.60 8.80
C MET A 26 17.27 -3.42 8.23
N ILE A 27 17.54 -3.01 6.99
CA ILE A 27 16.80 -1.98 6.27
C ILE A 27 15.36 -2.39 6.03
N ALA A 28 15.13 -3.64 5.63
CA ALA A 28 13.76 -4.15 5.49
C ALA A 28 13.01 -4.06 6.83
N ALA A 29 13.65 -4.41 7.94
CA ALA A 29 13.06 -4.30 9.27
C ALA A 29 12.81 -2.83 9.68
N ASP A 30 13.75 -1.92 9.42
CA ASP A 30 13.63 -0.50 9.74
C ASP A 30 12.53 0.17 8.90
N VAL A 31 12.51 -0.08 7.59
CA VAL A 31 11.45 0.37 6.67
C VAL A 31 10.09 -0.21 7.07
N THR A 32 10.05 -1.45 7.55
CA THR A 32 8.82 -2.06 8.07
C THR A 32 8.32 -1.36 9.35
N ALA A 33 9.22 -1.08 10.29
CA ALA A 33 8.90 -0.31 11.51
C ALA A 33 8.45 1.12 11.18
N LEU A 34 9.00 1.70 10.11
CA LEU A 34 8.58 2.98 9.58
C LEU A 34 7.17 2.97 9.00
N ILE A 35 6.85 1.97 8.19
CA ILE A 35 5.48 1.77 7.69
C ILE A 35 4.51 1.60 8.87
N GLN A 36 4.91 0.92 9.95
CA GLN A 36 4.10 0.81 11.16
C GLN A 36 3.81 2.16 11.83
N LEU A 37 4.78 3.07 11.89
CA LEU A 37 4.68 4.35 12.58
C LEU A 37 4.12 5.49 11.73
N SER A 38 3.96 5.29 10.42
CA SER A 38 3.45 6.31 9.51
C SER A 38 1.96 6.16 9.28
N HIS A 39 1.19 7.13 9.76
CA HIS A 39 -0.28 7.18 9.64
C HIS A 39 -0.81 8.47 9.00
N ASP A 40 0.05 9.48 8.77
CA ASP A 40 -0.35 10.75 8.16
C ASP A 40 -0.02 10.76 6.65
N ALA A 41 -1.06 10.81 5.81
CA ALA A 41 -0.94 10.80 4.36
C ALA A 41 -0.10 11.97 3.80
N ARG A 42 -0.16 13.16 4.41
CA ARG A 42 0.63 14.32 3.93
C ARG A 42 2.11 14.12 4.19
N VAL A 43 2.45 13.56 5.35
CA VAL A 43 3.82 13.23 5.72
C VAL A 43 4.37 12.16 4.78
N LEU A 44 3.57 11.12 4.50
CA LEU A 44 3.92 10.05 3.55
C LEU A 44 4.23 10.60 2.14
N GLU A 45 3.37 11.46 1.62
CA GLU A 45 3.57 12.07 0.29
C GLU A 45 4.83 12.94 0.25
N GLN A 46 5.05 13.76 1.28
CA GLN A 46 6.22 14.62 1.36
C GLN A 46 7.51 13.79 1.44
N MET A 47 7.50 12.70 2.22
CA MET A 47 8.61 11.76 2.31
C MET A 47 8.90 11.09 0.97
N ALA A 48 7.87 10.54 0.33
CA ALA A 48 8.03 9.83 -0.93
C ALA A 48 8.70 10.69 -2.01
N ARG A 49 8.38 11.99 -2.07
CA ARG A 49 8.99 12.95 -3.00
C ARG A 49 10.47 13.24 -2.74
N THR A 50 10.94 13.07 -1.50
CA THR A 50 12.36 13.29 -1.15
C THR A 50 13.25 12.09 -1.45
N LEU A 51 12.67 10.93 -1.73
CA LEU A 51 13.41 9.71 -2.04
C LEU A 51 14.03 9.76 -3.44
N THR A 52 15.14 9.05 -3.62
CA THR A 52 15.64 8.72 -4.96
C THR A 52 14.80 7.61 -5.59
N ALA A 53 14.81 7.50 -6.92
CA ALA A 53 14.06 6.45 -7.63
C ALA A 53 14.45 5.02 -7.18
N SER A 54 15.74 4.79 -6.90
CA SER A 54 16.23 3.49 -6.40
C SER A 54 15.72 3.18 -4.99
N SER A 55 15.71 4.18 -4.10
CA SER A 55 15.15 4.04 -2.75
C SER A 55 13.64 3.79 -2.79
N ALA A 56 12.95 4.51 -3.66
CA ALA A 56 11.52 4.35 -3.88
C ALA A 56 11.18 2.94 -4.39
N GLU A 57 11.98 2.38 -5.30
CA GLU A 57 11.81 1.01 -5.81
C GLU A 57 12.03 -0.04 -4.71
N LEU A 58 13.01 0.17 -3.82
CA LEU A 58 13.25 -0.70 -2.67
C LEU A 58 12.08 -0.67 -1.67
N ILE A 59 11.56 0.52 -1.37
CA ILE A 59 10.37 0.66 -0.50
C ILE A 59 9.16 0.00 -1.16
N LEU A 60 8.96 0.19 -2.47
CA LEU A 60 7.87 -0.46 -3.20
C LEU A 60 7.96 -1.99 -3.06
N GLY A 61 9.15 -2.58 -3.21
CA GLY A 61 9.36 -4.01 -3.01
C GLY A 61 8.99 -4.51 -1.61
N ILE A 62 9.38 -3.78 -0.56
CA ILE A 62 9.05 -4.13 0.83
C ILE A 62 7.54 -4.03 1.08
N VAL A 63 6.91 -2.96 0.58
CA VAL A 63 5.48 -2.74 0.73
C VAL A 63 4.67 -3.82 -0.01
N VAL A 64 5.11 -4.23 -1.20
CA VAL A 64 4.49 -5.33 -1.97
C VAL A 64 4.58 -6.65 -1.19
N ASP A 65 5.73 -6.99 -0.60
CA ASP A 65 5.90 -8.19 0.22
C ASP A 65 4.98 -8.17 1.46
N VAL A 66 4.84 -7.01 2.12
CA VAL A 66 3.89 -6.84 3.24
C VAL A 66 2.45 -7.11 2.79
N VAL A 67 2.03 -6.56 1.64
CA VAL A 67 0.68 -6.77 1.08
C VAL A 67 0.46 -8.24 0.71
N GLU A 68 1.44 -8.89 0.09
CA GLU A 68 1.37 -10.30 -0.28
C GLU A 68 1.22 -11.20 0.96
N ARG A 69 1.98 -10.93 2.03
CA ARG A 69 1.89 -11.70 3.29
C ARG A 69 0.56 -11.50 4.02
N HIS A 70 0.00 -10.29 4.02
CA HIS A 70 -1.36 -10.04 4.55
C HIS A 70 -2.41 -10.82 3.78
N ALA A 71 -2.34 -10.83 2.45
CA ALA A 71 -3.30 -11.53 1.60
C ALA A 71 -3.21 -13.07 1.71
N ASN A 72 -2.07 -13.60 2.12
CA ASN A 72 -1.86 -15.05 2.29
C ASN A 72 -2.14 -15.55 3.73
N ASP A 73 -2.67 -14.70 4.62
CA ASP A 73 -2.95 -15.02 6.04
C ASP A 73 -1.72 -15.58 6.81
N ASP A 74 -0.51 -15.14 6.46
CA ASP A 74 0.69 -15.42 7.27
C ASP A 74 0.55 -14.78 8.66
N LYS A 75 1.20 -15.33 9.69
CA LYS A 75 1.15 -14.76 11.06
C LYS A 75 1.54 -13.27 11.05
N THR A 76 0.53 -12.39 11.07
CA THR A 76 0.67 -10.94 10.83
C THR A 76 1.18 -10.14 12.03
N ALA A 77 1.50 -10.80 13.15
CA ALA A 77 1.83 -10.16 14.42
C ALA A 77 3.01 -9.17 14.36
N ASN A 78 3.87 -9.28 13.33
CA ASN A 78 5.02 -8.40 13.12
C ASN A 78 4.92 -7.56 11.82
N LEU A 79 3.81 -7.67 11.09
CA LEU A 79 3.62 -6.91 9.84
C LEU A 79 3.04 -5.52 10.13
N PRO A 80 3.35 -4.52 9.32
CA PRO A 80 2.67 -3.23 9.39
C PRO A 80 1.18 -3.39 9.15
N PRO A 81 0.34 -2.51 9.74
CA PRO A 81 -1.07 -2.45 9.36
C PRO A 81 -1.21 -2.32 7.84
N LEU A 82 -2.07 -3.14 7.23
CA LEU A 82 -2.25 -3.15 5.78
C LEU A 82 -2.59 -1.75 5.24
N ALA A 83 -3.40 -0.98 5.96
CA ALA A 83 -3.73 0.40 5.60
C ALA A 83 -2.50 1.31 5.47
N ASN A 84 -1.50 1.17 6.36
CA ASN A 84 -0.28 1.97 6.29
C ASN A 84 0.59 1.55 5.10
N ALA A 85 0.69 0.24 4.84
CA ALA A 85 1.40 -0.28 3.67
C ALA A 85 0.78 0.24 2.37
N LEU A 86 -0.55 0.23 2.25
CA LEU A 86 -1.26 0.80 1.09
C LEU A 86 -1.05 2.31 0.96
N GLY A 87 -1.02 3.04 2.09
CA GLY A 87 -0.69 4.47 2.10
C GLY A 87 0.70 4.77 1.55
N TRP A 88 1.71 3.99 1.95
CA TRP A 88 3.07 4.08 1.41
C TRP A 88 3.14 3.73 -0.07
N MET A 89 2.45 2.66 -0.49
CA MET A 89 2.38 2.26 -1.89
C MET A 89 1.83 3.41 -2.75
N SER A 90 0.73 4.03 -2.31
CA SER A 90 0.12 5.17 -3.00
C SER A 90 1.07 6.36 -3.09
N ALA A 91 1.70 6.75 -1.98
CA ALA A 91 2.63 7.88 -1.94
C ALA A 91 3.84 7.68 -2.87
N VAL A 92 4.44 6.49 -2.85
CA VAL A 92 5.63 6.16 -3.63
C VAL A 92 5.32 6.02 -5.13
N LEU A 93 4.22 5.35 -5.49
CA LEU A 93 3.78 5.26 -6.88
C LEU A 93 3.45 6.64 -7.46
N ASN A 94 2.79 7.51 -6.68
CA ASN A 94 2.44 8.85 -7.14
C ASN A 94 3.69 9.75 -7.32
N ALA A 95 4.63 9.69 -6.37
CA ALA A 95 5.84 10.52 -6.42
C ALA A 95 6.82 10.09 -7.53
N HIS A 96 6.89 8.79 -7.85
CA HIS A 96 7.89 8.22 -8.77
C HIS A 96 7.28 7.59 -10.02
N PHE A 97 6.06 7.98 -10.39
CA PHE A 97 5.30 7.41 -11.51
C PHE A 97 6.12 7.28 -12.81
N VAL A 98 6.81 8.35 -13.21
CA VAL A 98 7.60 8.40 -14.45
C VAL A 98 8.79 7.45 -14.39
N SER A 99 9.45 7.33 -13.25
CA SER A 99 10.59 6.41 -13.09
C SER A 99 10.13 4.95 -13.09
N PHE A 100 9.00 4.66 -12.46
CA PHE A 100 8.46 3.30 -12.40
C PHE A 100 7.84 2.83 -13.71
N SER A 101 7.20 3.71 -14.47
CA SER A 101 6.65 3.34 -15.79
C SER A 101 7.73 2.92 -16.79
N LEU A 102 8.98 3.31 -16.55
CA LEU A 102 10.15 2.94 -17.33
C LEU A 102 10.94 1.76 -16.75
N SER A 103 10.62 1.29 -15.53
CA SER A 103 11.25 0.13 -14.89
C SER A 103 10.36 -1.12 -15.04
N PRO A 104 10.80 -2.14 -15.80
CA PRO A 104 10.06 -3.41 -15.90
C PRO A 104 9.87 -4.10 -14.55
N ALA A 105 10.86 -3.99 -13.64
CA ALA A 105 10.79 -4.57 -12.31
C ALA A 105 9.73 -3.88 -11.44
N ALA A 106 9.65 -2.55 -11.49
CA ALA A 106 8.63 -1.80 -10.78
C ALA A 106 7.21 -2.10 -11.29
N LEU A 107 7.05 -2.27 -12.61
CA LEU A 107 5.78 -2.68 -13.22
C LEU A 107 5.34 -4.08 -12.77
N GLU A 108 6.28 -5.03 -12.74
CA GLU A 108 5.99 -6.39 -12.24
C GLU A 108 5.57 -6.38 -10.76
N MET A 109 6.27 -5.61 -9.92
CA MET A 109 5.92 -5.43 -8.51
C MET A 109 4.52 -4.80 -8.35
N ALA A 110 4.20 -3.76 -9.11
CA ALA A 110 2.90 -3.11 -9.09
C ALA A 110 1.77 -4.06 -9.55
N GLN A 111 2.01 -4.90 -10.56
CA GLN A 111 1.02 -5.85 -11.04
C GLN A 111 0.74 -6.97 -10.03
N ARG A 112 1.78 -7.47 -9.35
CA ARG A 112 1.62 -8.44 -8.25
C ARG A 112 0.80 -7.86 -7.11
N ALA A 113 1.16 -6.66 -6.66
CA ALA A 113 0.39 -5.95 -5.63
C ALA A 113 -1.07 -5.72 -6.05
N SER A 114 -1.31 -5.25 -7.28
CA SER A 114 -2.66 -4.97 -7.79
C SER A 114 -3.61 -6.17 -7.68
N THR A 115 -3.13 -7.37 -8.01
CA THR A 115 -3.91 -8.61 -7.90
C THR A 115 -4.31 -8.90 -6.44
N LYS A 116 -3.38 -8.71 -5.50
CA LYS A 116 -3.63 -8.95 -4.07
C LYS A 116 -4.51 -7.88 -3.44
N VAL A 117 -4.30 -6.61 -3.78
CA VAL A 117 -5.15 -5.49 -3.33
C VAL A 117 -6.58 -5.67 -3.84
N SER A 118 -6.76 -6.08 -5.10
CA SER A 118 -8.09 -6.35 -5.66
C SER A 118 -8.84 -7.43 -4.88
N HIS A 119 -8.14 -8.49 -4.46
CA HIS A 119 -8.70 -9.53 -3.60
C HIS A 119 -9.12 -9.00 -2.23
N GLU A 120 -8.27 -8.19 -1.58
CA GLU A 120 -8.61 -7.58 -0.29
C GLU A 120 -9.77 -6.58 -0.38
N ILE A 121 -9.90 -5.84 -1.49
CA ILE A 121 -11.05 -4.98 -1.75
C ILE A 121 -12.34 -5.80 -1.85
N ALA A 122 -12.32 -6.91 -2.59
CA ALA A 122 -13.49 -7.78 -2.71
C ALA A 122 -13.91 -8.34 -1.33
N LYS A 123 -12.93 -8.79 -0.52
CA LYS A 123 -13.15 -9.24 0.85
C LYS A 123 -13.74 -8.15 1.73
N ALA A 124 -13.18 -6.94 1.70
CA ALA A 124 -13.67 -5.79 2.45
C ALA A 124 -15.12 -5.42 2.07
N ASN A 125 -15.45 -5.44 0.78
CA ASN A 125 -16.80 -5.18 0.29
C ASN A 125 -17.80 -6.25 0.78
N SER A 126 -17.43 -7.54 0.76
CA SER A 126 -18.26 -8.60 1.32
C SER A 126 -18.49 -8.42 2.82
N LEU A 127 -17.46 -8.04 3.58
CA LEU A 127 -17.57 -7.78 5.01
C LEU A 127 -18.45 -6.56 5.32
N ALA A 128 -18.29 -5.46 4.59
CA ALA A 128 -19.11 -4.26 4.74
C ALA A 128 -20.59 -4.55 4.40
N SER A 129 -20.85 -5.35 3.36
CA SER A 129 -22.19 -5.81 3.02
C SER A 129 -22.81 -6.63 4.16
N LEU A 130 -22.04 -7.56 4.74
CA LEU A 130 -22.49 -8.36 5.88
C LEU A 130 -22.78 -7.49 7.12
N ASP A 131 -21.91 -6.54 7.45
CA ASP A 131 -22.11 -5.60 8.56
C ASP A 131 -23.38 -4.75 8.37
N GLY A 132 -23.64 -4.30 7.14
CA GLY A 132 -24.89 -3.65 6.76
C GLY A 132 -26.11 -4.54 7.02
N LEU A 133 -26.09 -5.79 6.56
CA LEU A 133 -27.18 -6.75 6.81
C LEU A 133 -27.39 -7.01 8.31
N LEU A 134 -26.31 -7.17 9.07
CA LEU A 134 -26.37 -7.34 10.53
C LEU A 134 -27.00 -6.12 11.21
N SER A 135 -26.64 -4.91 10.77
CA SER A 135 -27.23 -3.66 11.27
C SER A 135 -28.74 -3.58 11.01
N HIS A 136 -29.20 -4.01 9.83
CA HIS A 136 -30.64 -4.11 9.52
C HIS A 136 -31.36 -5.12 10.44
N VAL A 137 -30.77 -6.29 10.69
CA VAL A 137 -31.33 -7.31 11.58
C VAL A 137 -31.43 -6.78 13.01
N LEU A 138 -30.37 -6.17 13.54
CA LEU A 138 -30.35 -5.59 14.88
C LEU A 138 -31.32 -4.41 15.03
N GLY A 139 -31.53 -3.64 13.96
CA GLY A 139 -32.48 -2.53 13.92
C GLY A 139 -33.93 -2.94 13.67
N GLY A 140 -34.23 -4.24 13.49
CA GLY A 140 -35.57 -4.73 13.16
C GLY A 140 -36.09 -4.22 11.81
N GLN A 141 -35.20 -3.82 10.90
CA GLN A 141 -35.54 -3.26 9.60
C GLN A 141 -35.64 -4.37 8.55
N ALA A 142 -36.47 -4.16 7.53
CA ALA A 142 -36.49 -5.06 6.37
C ALA A 142 -35.09 -5.09 5.74
N LEU A 143 -34.66 -6.29 5.32
CA LEU A 143 -33.39 -6.45 4.62
C LEU A 143 -33.47 -5.74 3.24
N PRO A 144 -32.39 -5.08 2.80
CA PRO A 144 -32.32 -4.58 1.44
C PRO A 144 -32.48 -5.73 0.43
N PRO A 145 -33.05 -5.48 -0.75
CA PRO A 145 -33.16 -6.49 -1.80
C PRO A 145 -31.78 -7.09 -2.14
N PRO A 146 -31.71 -8.35 -2.59
CA PRO A 146 -30.45 -9.05 -2.80
C PRO A 146 -29.53 -8.28 -3.76
N PHE A 147 -28.25 -8.17 -3.40
CA PHE A 147 -27.21 -7.60 -4.25
C PHE A 147 -27.01 -8.49 -5.49
N GLY A 148 -27.08 -7.91 -6.70
CA GLY A 148 -26.75 -8.64 -7.93
C GLY A 148 -27.36 -8.19 -9.26
N THR A 149 -27.82 -6.94 -9.44
CA THR A 149 -28.29 -6.48 -10.78
C THR A 149 -27.71 -5.15 -11.26
N THR A 150 -26.64 -4.64 -10.67
CA THR A 150 -25.90 -3.51 -11.28
C THR A 150 -24.49 -3.96 -11.58
N ASP A 151 -24.31 -4.31 -12.85
CA ASP A 151 -23.05 -4.50 -13.55
C ASP A 151 -22.32 -3.14 -13.60
N GLU A 152 -21.78 -2.69 -12.46
CA GLU A 152 -20.90 -1.52 -12.38
C GLU A 152 -19.45 -2.03 -12.37
N THR A 153 -19.02 -2.53 -13.52
CA THR A 153 -17.60 -2.59 -13.84
C THR A 153 -17.09 -1.14 -13.93
N TYR A 154 -16.17 -0.77 -13.05
CA TYR A 154 -15.46 0.51 -13.14
C TYR A 154 -14.79 0.61 -14.53
N THR A 155 -15.39 1.37 -15.43
CA THR A 155 -14.80 1.70 -16.74
C THR A 155 -13.85 2.88 -16.56
N VAL A 156 -12.56 2.64 -16.80
CA VAL A 156 -11.59 3.72 -16.98
C VAL A 156 -11.80 4.28 -18.39
N GLU A 157 -12.46 5.43 -18.50
CA GLU A 157 -12.54 6.16 -19.75
C GLU A 157 -11.19 6.87 -20.00
N LEU A 158 -10.46 6.40 -21.01
CA LEU A 158 -9.30 7.10 -21.56
C LEU A 158 -9.80 8.07 -22.64
N PHE A 159 -9.55 9.36 -22.44
CA PHE A 159 -9.77 10.40 -23.45
C PHE A 159 -8.43 10.78 -24.10
N GLU A 160 -8.42 10.83 -25.44
CA GLU A 160 -7.30 11.40 -26.21
C GLU A 160 -7.29 12.92 -26.07
N LEU A 161 -6.12 13.49 -25.77
CA LEU A 161 -5.89 14.94 -25.80
C LEU A 161 -5.67 15.39 -27.26
N VAL A 162 -6.55 16.27 -27.76
CA VAL A 162 -6.42 16.96 -29.05
C VAL A 162 -5.65 18.27 -28.87
#